data_AF-A0A371XB77-F1
#
_entry.id   AF-A0A371XB77-F1
#
_cell.length_a   1.000
_cell.length_b   1.000
_cell.length_c   1.000
_cell.angle_alpha   90.00
_cell.angle_beta   90.00
_cell.angle_gamma   90.00
#
_symmetry.space_group_name_H-M   'P 1'
#
loop_
_entity.id
_entity.type
_entity.pdbx_description
1 polymer ?
#
loop_
_entity_poly.entity_id
_entity_poly.type
_entity_poly.pdbx_seq_one_letter_code
_entity_poly.pdbx_strand_id
1 'polypeptide(L)' 'MGEHLSPRFMTDEQLRASFGLTAAALRRLRAIREFPRRDRLTDRTDSKAVERYFDRRSGLEPHQHGGIPAAAVTERF' A
#
# COMPACT_ATOMS: atom_id res chain seq x y z
N MET A 1 5.85 15.10 -19.09
CA MET A 1 5.60 14.00 -18.15
C MET A 1 4.87 14.58 -16.95
N GLY A 2 3.53 14.50 -16.93
CA GLY A 2 2.75 15.06 -15.82
C GLY A 2 2.95 14.18 -14.59
N GLU A 3 3.67 14.69 -13.61
CA GLU A 3 3.73 14.07 -12.29
C GLU A 3 2.30 13.95 -11.78
N HIS A 4 1.79 12.72 -11.69
CA HIS A 4 0.52 12.43 -11.04
C HIS A 4 0.75 12.70 -9.55
N LEU A 5 0.62 13.97 -9.14
CA LEU A 5 0.66 14.39 -7.75
C LEU A 5 -0.60 13.83 -7.08
N SER A 6 -0.58 12.52 -6.82
CA SER A 6 -1.63 11.85 -6.06
C SER A 6 -1.78 12.61 -4.75
N PRO A 7 -2.96 13.17 -4.44
CA PRO A 7 -3.15 13.95 -3.23
C PRO A 7 -2.72 13.12 -2.03
N ARG A 8 -1.89 13.74 -1.19
CA ARG A 8 -1.30 13.07 -0.03
C ARG A 8 -2.37 12.56 0.95
N PHE A 9 -3.51 13.23 1.02
CA PHE A 9 -4.65 12.85 1.83
C PHE A 9 -5.87 12.62 0.94
N MET A 10 -6.39 11.40 0.96
CA MET A 10 -7.51 10.96 0.12
C MET A 10 -8.72 10.57 0.97
N THR A 11 -9.92 10.87 0.49
CA THR A 11 -11.15 10.30 1.07
C THR A 11 -11.26 8.81 0.77
N ASP A 12 -12.16 8.11 1.46
CA ASP A 12 -12.44 6.69 1.19
C ASP A 12 -12.82 6.43 -0.28
N GLU A 13 -13.55 7.35 -0.92
CA GLU A 13 -13.92 7.24 -2.33
C GLU A 13 -12.71 7.40 -3.25
N GLN A 14 -11.87 8.40 -3.00
CA GLN A 14 -10.64 8.61 -3.76
C GLN A 14 -9.67 7.43 -3.59
N LEU A 15 -9.53 6.92 -2.36
CA LEU A 15 -8.67 5.77 -2.08
C LEU A 15 -9.17 4.53 -2.84
N ARG A 16 -10.48 4.33 -2.91
CA ARG A 16 -11.07 3.23 -3.69
C ARG A 16 -10.81 3.37 -5.18
N ALA A 17 -10.99 4.57 -5.73
CA ALA A 17 -10.75 4.83 -7.13
C ALA A 17 -9.26 4.67 -7.48
N SER A 18 -8.35 5.21 -6.66
CA SER A 18 -6.90 5.18 -6.90
C SER A 18 -6.29 3.79 -6.77
N PHE A 19 -6.75 2.97 -5.82
CA PHE A 19 -6.21 1.63 -5.58
C PHE A 19 -7.08 0.50 -6.15
N GLY A 20 -8.15 0.83 -6.91
CA GLY A 20 -9.06 -0.15 -7.49
C GLY A 20 -9.83 -1.00 -6.46
N LEU A 21 -10.10 -0.44 -5.27
CA LEU A 21 -10.72 -1.18 -4.16
C LEU A 21 -12.24 -1.05 -4.15
N THR A 22 -12.92 -2.15 -3.87
CA THR A 22 -14.36 -2.12 -3.55
C THR A 22 -14.59 -1.60 -2.12
N ALA A 23 -15.81 -1.12 -1.84
CA ALA A 23 -16.18 -0.68 -0.48
C ALA A 23 -15.97 -1.78 0.57
N ALA A 24 -16.29 -3.03 0.21
CA ALA A 24 -16.09 -4.19 1.09
C ALA A 24 -14.62 -4.49 1.34
N ALA A 25 -13.76 -4.37 0.31
CA ALA A 25 -12.31 -4.54 0.45
C ALA A 25 -11.73 -3.47 1.38
N LEU A 26 -12.11 -2.21 1.20
CA LEU A 26 -11.67 -1.12 2.06
C LEU A 26 -12.10 -1.32 3.51
N ARG A 27 -13.35 -1.76 3.74
CA ARG A 27 -13.85 -2.07 5.08
C ARG A 27 -13.05 -3.19 5.75
N ARG A 28 -12.69 -4.25 5.00
CA ARG A 28 -11.84 -5.33 5.52
C ARG A 28 -10.43 -4.83 5.85
N LEU A 29 -9.84 -3.99 5.00
CA LEU A 29 -8.54 -3.38 5.24
C LEU A 29 -8.55 -2.52 6.51
N ARG A 30 -9.58 -1.70 6.71
CA ARG A 30 -9.75 -0.90 7.93
C ARG A 30 -9.90 -1.70 9.21
N ALA A 31 -10.36 -2.95 9.13
CA ALA A 31 -10.43 -3.84 10.29
C ALA A 31 -9.03 -4.36 10.69
N ILE A 32 -8.04 -4.28 9.80
CA ILE A 32 -6.66 -4.67 10.08
C ILE A 32 -5.98 -3.52 10.83
N ARG A 33 -5.44 -3.80 12.01
CA ARG A 33 -4.78 -2.78 12.86
C ARG A 33 -3.60 -2.07 12.20
N GLU A 34 -2.96 -2.75 11.25
CA GLU A 34 -1.78 -2.28 10.53
C GLU A 34 -2.13 -1.40 9.32
N PHE A 35 -3.40 -1.34 8.93
CA PHE A 35 -3.86 -0.45 7.86
C PHE A 35 -3.86 1.01 8.36
N PRO A 36 -3.44 1.98 7.51
CA PRO A 36 -3.42 3.39 7.87
C PRO A 36 -4.78 3.87 8.37
N ARG A 37 -4.77 4.53 9.52
CA ARG A 37 -6.00 5.06 10.11
C ARG A 37 -6.44 6.30 9.37
N ARG A 38 -7.77 6.42 9.24
CA ARG A 38 -8.40 7.65 8.80
C ARG A 38 -8.23 8.73 9.85
N ASP A 39 -7.80 9.90 9.41
CA ASP A 39 -7.78 11.10 10.22
C ASP A 39 -9.22 11.52 10.54
N ARG A 40 -9.50 11.73 11.83
CA ARG A 40 -10.86 12.06 12.31
C ARG A 40 -11.24 13.52 12.05
N LEU A 41 -10.26 14.40 11.87
CA LEU A 41 -10.49 15.83 11.67
C LEU A 41 -10.87 16.14 10.22
N THR A 42 -10.24 15.44 9.27
CA THR A 42 -10.39 15.70 7.83
C THR A 42 -11.17 14.61 7.08
N ASP A 43 -11.50 13.50 7.75
CA ASP A 43 -12.07 12.28 7.16
C ASP A 43 -11.24 11.72 5.99
N ARG A 44 -9.92 11.98 5.98
CA ARG A 44 -8.99 11.56 4.94
C ARG A 44 -7.97 10.56 5.47
N THR A 45 -7.42 9.75 4.57
CA THR A 45 -6.35 8.79 4.84
C THR A 45 -5.12 9.20 4.05
N ASP A 46 -3.94 9.09 4.67
CA ASP A 46 -2.68 9.38 3.98
C ASP A 46 -2.41 8.31 2.91
N SER A 47 -2.40 8.72 1.65
CA SER A 47 -2.26 7.83 0.49
C SER A 47 -0.87 7.21 0.41
N LYS A 48 0.16 7.92 0.90
CA LYS A 48 1.53 7.39 0.99
C LYS A 48 1.67 6.29 2.03
N ALA A 49 0.97 6.39 3.16
CA ALA A 49 0.91 5.33 4.14
C ALA A 49 0.22 4.07 3.57
N VAL A 50 -0.83 4.26 2.77
CA VAL A 50 -1.54 3.15 2.10
C VAL A 50 -0.67 2.50 1.04
N GLU A 51 0.04 3.30 0.23
CA GLU A 51 1.03 2.82 -0.74
C GLU A 51 2.10 1.95 -0.06
N ARG A 52 2.73 2.45 1.01
CA ARG A 52 3.72 1.68 1.80
C ARG A 52 3.14 0.40 2.40
N TYR A 53 1.89 0.43 2.86
CA TYR A 53 1.23 -0.75 3.41
C TYR A 53 1.07 -1.83 2.34
N PHE A 54 0.64 -1.46 1.13
CA PHE A 54 0.54 -2.40 0.02
C PHE A 54 1.91 -2.91 -0.44
N ASP A 55 2.90 -2.03 -0.52
CA ASP A 55 4.26 -2.37 -0.94
C ASP A 55 4.94 -3.36 0.02
N ARG A 56 4.78 -3.15 1.33
CA ARG A 56 5.17 -4.11 2.37
C ARG A 56 4.44 -5.44 2.23
N ARG A 57 3.13 -5.41 1.93
CA ARG A 57 2.30 -6.62 1.85
C ARG A 57 2.56 -7.43 0.58
N SER A 58 2.92 -6.81 -0.53
CA SER A 58 3.31 -7.50 -1.76
C SER A 58 4.76 -7.99 -1.74
N GLY A 59 5.54 -7.64 -0.70
CA GLY A 59 6.97 -7.95 -0.64
C GLY A 59 7.78 -7.20 -1.71
N LEU A 60 7.26 -6.06 -2.18
CA LEU A 60 7.92 -5.22 -3.18
C LEU A 60 8.83 -4.16 -2.55
N GLU A 61 8.69 -3.89 -1.25
CA GLU A 61 9.73 -3.16 -0.55
C GLU A 61 10.99 -4.01 -0.62
N PRO A 62 12.09 -3.50 -1.21
CA PRO A 62 13.37 -4.16 -1.08
C PRO A 62 13.67 -4.13 0.41
N HIS A 63 13.42 -5.26 1.05
CA HIS A 63 13.98 -5.56 2.35
C HIS A 63 15.44 -5.12 2.23
N GLN A 64 15.86 -4.11 2.99
CA GLN A 64 17.28 -3.82 3.19
C GLN A 64 17.90 -4.93 4.05
N HIS A 65 17.48 -6.17 3.79
CA HIS A 65 17.97 -7.38 4.36
C HIS A 65 19.31 -7.60 3.68
N GLY A 66 20.38 -7.20 4.37
CA GLY A 66 21.73 -7.67 4.08
C GLY A 66 21.83 -9.17 4.30
N GLY A 67 21.16 -9.96 3.46
CA GLY A 67 21.08 -11.41 3.61
C GLY A 67 20.28 -12.07 2.50
N ILE A 68 21.02 -12.50 1.49
CA ILE A 68 20.76 -13.61 0.55
C ILE A 68 19.65 -13.39 -0.50
N PRO A 69 19.97 -13.31 -1.81
CA PRO A 69 18.96 -13.29 -2.87
C PRO A 69 18.24 -14.64 -2.94
N ALA A 70 16.93 -14.62 -2.71
CA ALA A 70 16.02 -15.72 -2.98
C ALA A 70 15.77 -15.85 -4.50
N ALA A 71 16.81 -16.19 -5.26
CA ALA A 71 16.72 -16.74 -6.62
C ALA A 71 18.10 -17.20 -7.12
N ALA A 72 18.84 -17.96 -6.32
CA ALA A 72 19.75 -18.95 -6.89
C ALA A 72 18.88 -20.14 -7.28
N VAL A 73 18.20 -20.05 -8.43
CA VAL A 73 17.63 -21.22 -9.08
C VAL A 73 18.80 -22.11 -9.47
N THR A 74 19.01 -23.14 -8.66
CA THR A 74 19.92 -24.22 -8.94
C THR A 74 19.33 -25.02 -10.08
N GLU A 75 19.88 -24.89 -11.27
CA GLU A 75 19.75 -25.92 -12.29
C GLU A 75 21.06 -25.97 -13.09
N ARG A 76 22.02 -26.63 -12.44
CA ARG A 76 23.13 -27.32 -13.10
C ARG A 76 22.65 -28.75 -13.32
N PHE A 77 22.54 -29.19 -14.56
CA PHE A 77 23.15 -30.42 -15.11
C PHE A 77 23.09 -30.37 -16.63
#